data_AF-A0A2A2L1M6-F1
#
_entry.id   AF-A0A2A2L1M6-F1
#
_cell.length_a   1.000
_cell.length_b   1.000
_cell.length_c   1.000
_cell.angle_alpha   90.00
_cell.angle_beta   90.00
_cell.angle_gamma   90.00
#
_symmetry.space_group_name_H-M   'P 1'
#
loop_
_entity.id
_entity.type
_entity.pdbx_description
1 polymer ?
#
loop_
_entity_poly.entity_id
_entity_poly.type
_entity_poly.pdbx_seq_one_letter_code
_entity_poly.pdbx_strand_id
1 'polypeptide(L)'
;MGNPENGRRAEGDQQRLQADLMKQVGGLFENFLSKPPPPNIVDLWKEHERIRGHLNEICKIQSEMNASNDSKVERSPELLSAFIAWADQIGIQRNGVDVIESSDVGGYGLTANKSISKNTVVVSVPRHAMMSLDLAKKSSMMKKAFEQDPIVQRMENVALALFLCCHRLKSDSKWKAYINMLPRQFSSPLYFTDEDMLKLKPSPVFEEAMLFYRTVARQFTVFFLTVSRNEAFEKARKTSKNSNTEPPILYNTPFTMSNFTFDLYRWAVCCVTTRINMIPSETDKTKDGDVKLIPALIPVLDMANHEFVNEIIDEAVAFNTESDTAEIVAARGYESNKPVNIFYGRRSNAEHLLHNGFVPEGHNSADRYKLKIGLPRTDKNFQQKHKMIFDLGFAGWYESNIFMFDLANNIKSEQILLAALKFLKVRFELLEKTYGEIKAGQNSIEKNIERLKLGELAILNRAKNYCEEYEKAILNPTKSPTKKPTEHVSRSLAKKSAEV
;
A
#
# COMPACT_ATOMS: atom_id res chain seq x y z
N MET A 1 39.98 -33.73 -8.15
CA MET A 1 40.57 -32.38 -8.15
C MET A 1 39.98 -31.62 -9.32
N GLY A 2 39.16 -30.60 -9.08
CA GLY A 2 38.55 -29.80 -10.15
C GLY A 2 39.60 -28.95 -10.87
N ASN A 3 39.45 -28.78 -12.19
CA ASN A 3 40.39 -28.03 -13.03
C ASN A 3 40.43 -26.54 -12.60
N PRO A 4 41.57 -26.00 -12.12
CA PRO A 4 41.67 -24.63 -11.61
C PRO A 4 41.30 -23.53 -12.62
N GLU A 5 41.32 -23.82 -13.93
CA GLU A 5 40.85 -22.90 -14.98
C GLU A 5 39.33 -22.65 -14.93
N ASN A 6 38.54 -23.66 -14.55
CA ASN A 6 37.09 -23.52 -14.42
C ASN A 6 36.71 -22.62 -13.23
N GLY A 7 37.50 -22.63 -12.15
CA GLY A 7 37.29 -21.76 -10.99
C GLY A 7 37.55 -20.28 -11.32
N ARG A 8 38.63 -19.97 -12.03
CA ARG A 8 38.96 -18.60 -12.44
C ARG A 8 37.96 -18.00 -13.43
N ARG A 9 37.43 -18.83 -14.34
CA ARG A 9 36.40 -18.38 -15.31
C ARG A 9 35.09 -18.04 -14.61
N ALA A 10 34.64 -18.86 -13.66
CA ALA A 10 33.44 -18.62 -12.88
C ALA A 10 33.54 -17.36 -12.00
N GLU A 11 34.70 -17.11 -11.37
CA GLU A 11 34.94 -15.88 -10.60
C GLU A 11 34.92 -14.61 -11.49
N GLY A 12 35.50 -14.69 -12.70
CA GLY A 12 35.47 -13.59 -13.66
C GLY A 12 34.07 -13.25 -14.16
N ASP A 13 33.26 -14.27 -14.45
CA ASP A 13 31.86 -14.11 -14.87
C ASP A 13 31.00 -13.50 -13.74
N GLN A 14 31.21 -13.92 -12.48
CA GLN A 14 30.50 -13.36 -11.34
C GLN A 14 30.85 -11.87 -11.09
N GLN A 15 32.12 -11.49 -11.19
CA GLN A 15 32.55 -10.09 -11.06
C GLN A 15 31.97 -9.21 -12.16
N ARG A 16 31.89 -9.73 -13.39
CA ARG A 16 31.26 -9.03 -14.51
C ARG A 16 29.77 -8.78 -14.26
N LEU A 17 29.02 -9.81 -13.85
CA LEU A 17 27.59 -9.67 -13.55
C LEU A 17 27.34 -8.66 -12.42
N GLN A 18 28.19 -8.64 -11.38
CA GLN A 18 28.12 -7.64 -10.32
C GLN A 18 28.36 -6.21 -10.82
N ALA A 19 29.35 -6.02 -11.69
CA ALA A 19 29.63 -4.71 -12.28
C ALA A 19 28.47 -4.23 -13.18
N ASP A 20 27.92 -5.12 -14.00
CA ASP A 20 26.76 -4.83 -14.84
C ASP A 20 25.52 -4.49 -14.00
N LEU A 21 25.29 -5.23 -12.91
CA LEU A 21 24.22 -4.97 -11.95
C LEU A 21 24.37 -3.59 -11.30
N MET A 22 25.57 -3.26 -10.83
CA MET A 22 25.84 -1.95 -10.23
C MET A 22 25.69 -0.80 -11.24
N LYS A 23 26.07 -1.01 -12.50
CA LYS A 23 25.85 -0.04 -13.57
C LYS A 23 24.36 0.23 -13.80
N GLN A 24 23.53 -0.82 -13.84
CA GLN A 24 22.09 -0.69 -14.00
C GLN A 24 21.44 0.03 -12.82
N VAL A 25 21.78 -0.37 -11.58
CA VAL A 25 21.22 0.22 -10.35
C VAL A 25 21.66 1.68 -10.20
N GLY A 26 22.94 1.99 -10.43
CA GLY A 26 23.48 3.35 -10.38
C GLY A 26 22.82 4.26 -11.42
N GLY A 27 22.73 3.79 -12.67
CA GLY A 27 22.06 4.51 -13.75
C GLY A 27 20.58 4.77 -13.47
N LEU A 28 19.86 3.80 -12.90
CA LEU A 28 18.47 3.97 -12.49
C LEU A 28 18.33 5.06 -11.40
N PHE A 29 19.22 5.07 -10.41
CA PHE A 29 19.19 6.05 -9.32
C PHE A 29 19.51 7.47 -9.81
N GLU A 30 20.65 7.64 -10.48
CA GLU A 30 21.17 8.96 -10.86
C GLU A 30 20.31 9.64 -11.94
N ASN A 31 19.81 8.88 -12.92
CA ASN A 31 19.07 9.47 -14.03
C ASN A 31 17.62 9.79 -13.66
N PHE A 32 17.01 8.95 -12.81
CA PHE A 32 15.57 9.02 -12.53
C PHE A 32 15.31 9.22 -11.03
N LEU A 33 15.62 8.22 -10.19
CA LEU A 33 15.03 8.13 -8.84
C LEU A 33 15.57 9.14 -7.81
N SER A 34 16.75 9.72 -8.05
CA SER A 34 17.34 10.79 -7.23
C SER A 34 16.71 12.18 -7.46
N LYS A 35 15.96 12.35 -8.56
CA LYS A 35 15.29 13.61 -8.93
C LYS A 35 13.81 13.57 -8.55
N PRO A 36 13.13 14.74 -8.44
CA PRO A 36 11.66 14.77 -8.34
C PRO A 36 10.99 14.13 -9.56
N PRO A 37 9.79 13.56 -9.42
CA PRO A 37 9.05 13.00 -10.55
C PRO A 37 8.68 14.10 -11.56
N PRO A 38 8.56 13.78 -12.87
CA PRO A 38 8.07 14.71 -13.88
C PRO A 38 6.68 15.27 -13.50
N PRO A 39 6.44 16.58 -13.68
CA PRO A 39 5.20 17.22 -13.23
C PRO A 39 4.00 16.95 -14.14
N ASN A 40 4.24 16.51 -15.38
CA ASN A 40 3.19 16.22 -16.35
C ASN A 40 3.05 14.71 -16.58
N ILE A 41 1.82 14.28 -16.86
CA ILE A 41 1.47 12.86 -16.92
C ILE A 41 2.16 12.11 -18.08
N VAL A 42 2.47 12.81 -19.18
CA VAL A 42 3.06 12.20 -20.38
C VAL A 42 4.52 11.84 -20.12
N ASP A 43 5.29 12.76 -19.54
CA ASP A 43 6.68 12.51 -19.20
C ASP A 43 6.81 11.60 -17.97
N LEU A 44 5.85 11.63 -17.04
CA LEU A 44 5.79 10.67 -15.94
C LEU A 44 5.58 9.24 -16.46
N TRP A 45 4.73 9.04 -17.47
CA TRP A 45 4.58 7.74 -18.13
C TRP A 45 5.87 7.26 -18.79
N LYS A 46 6.57 8.14 -19.53
CA LYS A 46 7.86 7.79 -20.12
C LYS A 46 8.91 7.43 -19.06
N GLU A 47 8.96 8.17 -17.94
CA GLU A 47 9.84 7.84 -16.82
C GLU A 47 9.48 6.46 -16.24
N HIS A 48 8.19 6.17 -16.06
CA HIS A 48 7.70 4.88 -15.57
C HIS A 48 8.16 3.71 -16.44
N GLU A 49 8.02 3.81 -17.77
CA GLU A 49 8.51 2.79 -18.72
C GLU A 49 10.02 2.58 -18.60
N ARG A 50 10.81 3.66 -18.44
CA ARG A 50 12.26 3.57 -18.26
C ARG A 50 12.65 2.90 -16.94
N ILE A 51 11.98 3.25 -15.85
CA ILE A 51 12.20 2.63 -14.53
C ILE A 51 11.92 1.12 -14.62
N ARG A 52 10.79 0.71 -15.22
CA ARG A 52 10.45 -0.70 -15.43
C ARG A 52 11.52 -1.43 -16.26
N GLY A 53 11.99 -0.82 -17.34
CA GLY A 53 13.06 -1.37 -18.18
C GLY A 53 14.34 -1.65 -17.40
N HIS A 54 14.80 -0.70 -16.59
CA HIS A 54 15.98 -0.90 -15.74
C HIS A 54 15.77 -2.01 -14.69
N LEU A 55 14.61 -2.04 -14.02
CA LEU A 55 14.32 -3.05 -13.01
C LEU A 55 14.22 -4.46 -13.60
N ASN A 56 13.68 -4.60 -14.81
CA ASN A 56 13.64 -5.87 -15.52
C ASN A 56 15.05 -6.38 -15.84
N GLU A 57 15.95 -5.50 -16.31
CA GLU A 57 17.35 -5.87 -16.57
C GLU A 57 18.09 -6.23 -15.28
N ILE A 58 17.87 -5.48 -14.19
CA ILE A 58 18.39 -5.81 -12.86
C ILE A 58 17.94 -7.22 -12.44
N CYS A 59 16.65 -7.53 -12.55
CA CYS A 59 16.12 -8.85 -12.18
C CYS A 59 16.69 -9.96 -13.07
N LYS A 60 16.89 -9.69 -14.35
CA LYS A 60 17.52 -10.63 -15.29
C LYS A 60 18.96 -10.95 -14.86
N ILE A 61 19.78 -9.93 -14.61
CA ILE A 61 21.17 -10.11 -14.13
C ILE A 61 21.19 -10.88 -12.81
N GLN A 62 20.33 -10.54 -11.85
CA GLN A 62 20.22 -11.25 -10.57
C GLN A 62 19.81 -12.72 -10.74
N SER A 63 18.96 -13.03 -11.71
CA SER A 63 18.55 -14.41 -12.03
C SER A 63 19.72 -15.22 -12.61
N GLU A 64 20.57 -14.59 -13.42
CA GLU A 64 21.81 -15.20 -13.92
C GLU A 64 22.82 -15.44 -12.78
N MET A 65 22.85 -14.57 -11.76
CA MET A 65 23.69 -14.74 -10.57
C MET A 65 23.18 -15.82 -9.61
N ASN A 66 21.86 -16.02 -9.50
CA ASN A 66 21.22 -16.98 -8.62
C ASN A 66 20.52 -18.08 -9.43
N ALA A 67 21.29 -19.07 -9.90
CA ALA A 67 20.73 -20.23 -10.58
C ALA A 67 19.81 -21.11 -9.70
N SER A 68 19.73 -20.86 -8.38
CA SER A 68 18.73 -21.50 -7.51
C SER A 68 17.44 -20.67 -7.50
N ASN A 69 16.49 -21.08 -8.34
CA ASN A 69 15.10 -20.70 -8.18
C ASN A 69 14.68 -21.02 -6.74
N ASP A 70 14.31 -20.01 -5.93
CA ASP A 70 13.39 -20.25 -4.82
C ASP A 70 12.12 -20.78 -5.50
N SER A 71 12.04 -22.11 -5.54
CA SER A 71 11.09 -22.87 -6.32
C SER A 71 9.69 -22.32 -6.07
N LYS A 72 8.89 -22.26 -7.13
CA LYS A 72 7.49 -21.84 -7.17
C LYS A 72 6.65 -22.69 -6.20
N VAL A 73 6.77 -22.43 -4.90
CA VAL A 73 5.92 -23.01 -3.87
C VAL A 73 4.61 -22.23 -3.96
N GLU A 74 3.73 -22.73 -4.81
CA GLU A 74 2.35 -22.26 -4.97
C GLU A 74 1.54 -22.60 -3.73
N ARG A 75 0.54 -21.77 -3.40
CA ARG A 75 -0.35 -22.06 -2.28
C ARG A 75 -1.11 -23.35 -2.61
N SER A 76 -1.00 -24.34 -1.73
CA SER A 76 -1.61 -25.65 -1.90
C SER A 76 -2.31 -26.10 -0.62
N PRO A 77 -3.19 -27.11 -0.69
CA PRO A 77 -3.82 -27.69 0.50
C PRO A 77 -2.80 -28.18 1.55
N GLU A 78 -1.63 -28.65 1.13
CA GLU A 78 -0.56 -29.10 2.04
C GLU A 78 0.06 -27.92 2.79
N LEU A 79 0.30 -26.79 2.12
CA LEU A 79 0.79 -25.58 2.78
C LEU A 79 -0.26 -24.97 3.71
N LEU A 80 -1.54 -25.01 3.32
CA LEU A 80 -2.62 -24.60 4.20
C LEU A 80 -2.63 -25.47 5.46
N SER A 81 -2.56 -26.78 5.31
CA SER A 81 -2.51 -27.73 6.43
C SER A 81 -1.31 -27.45 7.36
N ALA A 82 -0.12 -27.20 6.78
CA ALA A 82 1.07 -26.83 7.53
C ALA A 82 0.93 -25.48 8.25
N PHE A 83 0.27 -24.51 7.63
CA PHE A 83 -0.01 -23.20 8.23
C PHE A 83 -1.00 -23.28 9.39
N ILE A 84 -2.06 -24.07 9.23
CA ILE A 84 -3.04 -24.33 10.29
C ILE A 84 -2.38 -25.06 11.46
N ALA A 85 -1.60 -26.11 11.21
CA ALA A 85 -0.88 -26.83 12.27
C ALA A 85 0.11 -25.92 13.01
N TRP A 86 0.82 -25.04 12.28
CA TRP A 86 1.70 -24.04 12.86
C TRP A 86 0.91 -23.01 13.69
N ALA A 87 -0.24 -22.55 13.20
CA ALA A 87 -1.11 -21.61 13.91
C ALA A 87 -1.57 -22.18 15.25
N ASP A 88 -1.97 -23.45 15.29
CA ASP A 88 -2.35 -24.14 16.53
C ASP A 88 -1.15 -24.27 17.48
N GLN A 89 0.02 -24.67 16.96
CA GLN A 89 1.24 -24.83 17.76
C GLN A 89 1.71 -23.51 18.40
N ILE A 90 1.57 -22.39 17.69
CA ILE A 90 2.01 -21.07 18.20
C ILE A 90 0.94 -20.39 19.06
N GLY A 91 -0.22 -21.02 19.25
CA GLY A 91 -1.29 -20.57 20.15
C GLY A 91 -2.33 -19.65 19.53
N ILE A 92 -2.48 -19.64 18.20
CA ILE A 92 -3.55 -18.92 17.53
C ILE A 92 -4.86 -19.70 17.70
N GLN A 93 -5.87 -19.04 18.25
CA GLN A 93 -7.18 -19.65 18.48
C GLN A 93 -8.14 -19.33 17.34
N ARG A 94 -8.88 -20.34 16.88
CA ARG A 94 -9.91 -20.25 15.84
C ARG A 94 -11.19 -20.87 16.37
N ASN A 95 -12.17 -20.02 16.69
CA ASN A 95 -13.39 -20.41 17.38
C ASN A 95 -14.58 -20.43 16.41
N GLY A 96 -14.77 -21.57 15.76
CA GLY A 96 -15.89 -21.75 14.84
C GLY A 96 -15.64 -21.26 13.41
N VAL A 97 -14.38 -21.00 13.05
CA VAL A 97 -13.98 -20.55 11.71
C VAL A 97 -12.82 -21.38 11.17
N ASP A 98 -12.85 -21.61 9.86
CA ASP A 98 -11.78 -22.24 9.10
C ASP A 98 -11.23 -21.29 8.02
N VAL A 99 -9.97 -21.49 7.64
CA VAL A 99 -9.37 -20.80 6.49
C VAL A 99 -9.62 -21.67 5.26
N ILE A 100 -10.45 -21.17 4.34
CA ILE A 100 -10.90 -21.91 3.15
C ILE A 100 -10.65 -21.08 1.90
N GLU A 101 -10.40 -21.73 0.76
CA GLU A 101 -10.38 -21.04 -0.52
C GLU A 101 -11.77 -20.46 -0.85
N SER A 102 -11.80 -19.17 -1.14
CA SER A 102 -12.99 -18.39 -1.45
C SER A 102 -13.06 -18.11 -2.94
N SER A 103 -14.06 -18.70 -3.59
CA SER A 103 -14.36 -18.47 -5.02
C SER A 103 -14.58 -16.99 -5.33
N ASP A 104 -15.19 -16.25 -4.41
CA ASP A 104 -15.69 -14.90 -4.66
C ASP A 104 -14.57 -13.85 -4.76
N VAL A 105 -13.44 -14.08 -4.08
CA VAL A 105 -12.31 -13.13 -4.04
C VAL A 105 -11.05 -13.66 -4.74
N GLY A 106 -11.05 -14.92 -5.20
CA GLY A 106 -9.87 -15.53 -5.82
C GLY A 106 -8.69 -15.68 -4.87
N GLY A 107 -8.93 -16.26 -3.69
CA GLY A 107 -7.93 -16.39 -2.62
C GLY A 107 -8.46 -17.16 -1.42
N TYR A 108 -7.83 -17.01 -0.25
CA TYR A 108 -8.31 -17.61 1.00
C TYR A 108 -9.20 -16.62 1.77
N GLY A 109 -10.12 -17.15 2.57
CA GLY A 109 -11.03 -16.42 3.42
C GLY A 109 -11.29 -17.15 4.73
N LEU A 110 -11.85 -16.45 5.71
CA LEU A 110 -12.44 -17.09 6.89
C LEU A 110 -13.88 -17.50 6.59
N THR A 111 -14.23 -18.74 6.93
CA THR A 111 -15.58 -19.30 6.77
C THR A 111 -16.04 -19.88 8.09
N ALA A 112 -17.26 -19.56 8.50
CA ALA A 112 -17.85 -20.14 9.70
C ALA A 112 -18.09 -21.64 9.49
N ASN A 113 -17.62 -22.50 10.41
CA ASN A 113 -17.85 -23.95 10.37
C ASN A 113 -19.00 -24.40 11.28
N LYS A 114 -19.60 -23.44 11.99
CA LYS A 114 -20.80 -23.58 12.79
C LYS A 114 -21.53 -22.23 12.82
N SER A 115 -22.72 -22.20 13.39
CA SER A 115 -23.39 -20.93 13.66
C SER A 115 -22.63 -20.13 14.73
N ILE A 116 -22.41 -18.85 14.47
CA ILE A 116 -21.67 -17.92 15.33
C ILE A 116 -22.61 -16.80 15.74
N SER A 117 -22.69 -16.52 17.04
CA SER A 117 -23.46 -15.38 17.55
C SER A 117 -22.66 -14.08 17.45
N LYS A 118 -23.36 -12.95 17.29
CA LYS A 118 -22.76 -11.60 17.40
C LYS A 118 -21.95 -11.49 18.70
N ASN A 119 -20.86 -10.74 18.67
CA ASN A 119 -19.92 -10.50 19.78
C ASN A 119 -19.09 -11.73 20.22
N THR A 120 -19.10 -12.81 19.44
CA THR A 120 -18.20 -13.95 19.68
C THR A 120 -16.79 -13.63 19.17
N VAL A 121 -15.76 -13.89 19.98
CA VAL A 121 -14.36 -13.87 19.50
C VAL A 121 -14.12 -15.10 18.64
N VAL A 122 -13.96 -14.91 17.33
CA VAL A 122 -13.81 -15.99 16.34
C VAL A 122 -12.35 -16.30 16.00
N VAL A 123 -11.47 -15.31 16.13
CA VAL A 123 -10.02 -15.48 15.99
C VAL A 123 -9.34 -14.71 17.12
N SER A 124 -8.35 -15.32 17.77
CA SER A 124 -7.48 -14.64 18.75
C SER A 124 -6.03 -15.01 18.48
N VAL A 125 -5.21 -14.01 18.19
CA VAL A 125 -3.80 -14.16 17.77
C VAL A 125 -2.91 -13.57 18.84
N PRO A 126 -2.06 -14.35 19.54
CA PRO A 126 -1.17 -13.81 20.56
C PRO A 126 -0.05 -12.98 19.93
N ARG A 127 0.40 -11.93 20.64
CA ARG A 127 1.42 -10.99 20.14
C ARG A 127 2.67 -11.65 19.57
N HIS A 128 3.19 -12.71 20.22
CA HIS A 128 4.42 -13.37 19.78
C HIS A 128 4.30 -14.11 18.44
N ALA A 129 3.07 -14.41 18.00
CA ALA A 129 2.78 -15.02 16.71
C ALA A 129 2.74 -14.01 15.56
N MET A 130 2.53 -12.72 15.85
CA MET A 130 2.47 -11.63 14.86
C MET A 130 3.86 -11.27 14.35
N MET A 131 3.97 -10.71 13.14
CA MET A 131 5.17 -10.00 12.70
C MET A 131 4.94 -8.50 12.90
N SER A 132 5.44 -7.94 14.01
CA SER A 132 5.24 -6.54 14.38
C SER A 132 6.49 -5.68 14.22
N LEU A 133 6.30 -4.36 14.16
CA LEU A 133 7.41 -3.41 14.17
C LEU A 133 8.30 -3.54 15.41
N ASP A 134 7.73 -3.83 16.58
CA ASP A 134 8.52 -4.02 17.81
C ASP A 134 9.44 -5.24 17.71
N LEU A 135 8.97 -6.34 17.13
CA LEU A 135 9.82 -7.51 16.87
C LEU A 135 10.89 -7.20 15.81
N ALA A 136 10.57 -6.39 14.80
CA ALA A 136 11.54 -5.92 13.82
C ALA A 136 12.64 -5.07 14.50
N LYS A 137 12.29 -4.14 15.39
CA LYS A 137 13.24 -3.32 16.15
C LYS A 137 14.13 -4.15 17.08
N LYS A 138 13.55 -5.15 17.76
CA LYS A 138 14.26 -6.08 18.66
C LYS A 138 15.17 -7.06 17.91
N SER A 139 14.98 -7.24 16.60
CA SER A 139 15.75 -8.18 15.78
C SER A 139 17.20 -7.71 15.56
N SER A 140 18.17 -8.59 15.82
CA SER A 140 19.59 -8.34 15.55
C SER A 140 19.90 -8.06 14.08
N MET A 141 19.07 -8.58 13.16
CA MET A 141 19.21 -8.37 11.72
C MET A 141 18.88 -6.93 11.31
N MET A 142 17.90 -6.32 11.97
CA MET A 142 17.35 -5.01 11.61
C MET A 142 17.79 -3.89 12.55
N LYS A 143 18.37 -4.22 13.72
CA LYS A 143 18.78 -3.26 14.75
C LYS A 143 19.52 -2.04 14.18
N LYS A 144 20.57 -2.27 13.39
CA LYS A 144 21.38 -1.19 12.81
C LYS A 144 20.60 -0.32 11.82
N ALA A 145 19.67 -0.91 11.07
CA ALA A 145 18.79 -0.17 10.19
C ALA A 145 17.86 0.77 10.95
N PHE A 146 17.28 0.32 12.07
CA PHE A 146 16.49 1.20 12.95
C PHE A 146 17.33 2.29 13.62
N GLU A 147 18.61 2.03 13.91
CA GLU A 147 19.51 3.00 14.53
C GLU A 147 20.03 4.07 13.55
N GLN A 148 20.21 3.73 12.27
CA GLN A 148 20.99 4.56 11.35
C GLN A 148 20.30 4.91 10.01
N ASP A 149 19.28 4.16 9.57
CA ASP A 149 18.64 4.38 8.26
C ASP A 149 17.42 5.31 8.38
N PRO A 150 17.42 6.49 7.73
CA PRO A 150 16.32 7.45 7.84
C PRO A 150 14.99 6.95 7.27
N ILE A 151 15.02 6.05 6.28
CA ILE A 151 13.81 5.48 5.68
C ILE A 151 13.19 4.51 6.70
N VAL A 152 13.98 3.59 7.25
CA VAL A 152 13.51 2.62 8.25
C VAL A 152 13.01 3.31 9.52
N GLN A 153 13.65 4.41 9.95
CA GLN A 153 13.22 5.18 11.13
C GLN A 153 11.88 5.90 10.96
N ARG A 154 11.58 6.38 9.74
CA ARG A 154 10.42 7.24 9.48
C ARG A 154 9.24 6.48 8.87
N MET A 155 9.52 5.37 8.18
CA MET A 155 8.54 4.61 7.40
C MET A 155 8.36 3.20 7.99
N GLU A 156 7.45 3.08 8.95
CA GLU A 156 7.23 1.83 9.71
C GLU A 156 6.76 0.66 8.82
N ASN A 157 5.96 0.96 7.80
CA ASN A 157 5.53 0.00 6.78
C ASN A 157 6.72 -0.54 5.95
N VAL A 158 7.67 0.32 5.60
CA VAL A 158 8.90 -0.06 4.88
C VAL A 158 9.80 -0.91 5.78
N ALA A 159 9.96 -0.53 7.04
CA ALA A 159 10.71 -1.30 8.02
C ALA A 159 10.14 -2.71 8.20
N LEU A 160 8.80 -2.82 8.29
CA LEU A 160 8.11 -4.11 8.36
C LEU A 160 8.27 -4.94 7.07
N ALA A 161 8.25 -4.29 5.90
CA ALA A 161 8.48 -4.97 4.62
C ALA A 161 9.91 -5.55 4.52
N LEU A 162 10.93 -4.79 4.95
CA LEU A 162 12.31 -5.31 5.02
C LEU A 162 12.44 -6.48 6.02
N PHE A 163 11.77 -6.39 7.16
CA PHE A 163 11.74 -7.49 8.13
C PHE A 163 11.09 -8.75 7.53
N LEU A 164 9.99 -8.60 6.77
CA LEU A 164 9.38 -9.69 6.03
C LEU A 164 10.32 -10.28 4.97
N CYS A 165 11.06 -9.46 4.21
CA CYS A 165 12.08 -9.92 3.28
C CYS A 165 13.16 -10.77 3.98
N CYS A 166 13.64 -10.32 5.15
CA CYS A 166 14.61 -11.09 5.94
C CYS A 166 14.08 -12.48 6.28
N HIS A 167 12.85 -12.54 6.79
CA HIS A 167 12.23 -13.80 7.20
C HIS A 167 11.81 -14.70 6.03
N ARG A 168 11.57 -14.14 4.84
CA ARG A 168 11.32 -14.91 3.62
C ARG A 168 12.56 -15.68 3.15
N LEU A 169 13.73 -15.05 3.28
CA LEU A 169 15.03 -15.61 2.90
C LEU A 169 15.62 -16.57 3.96
N LYS A 170 15.16 -16.48 5.22
CA LYS A 170 15.56 -17.42 6.28
C LYS A 170 14.89 -18.78 6.10
N SER A 171 15.68 -19.85 6.13
CA SER A 171 15.18 -21.24 6.11
C SER A 171 14.54 -21.63 7.45
N ASP A 172 15.09 -21.14 8.55
CA ASP A 172 14.73 -21.38 9.95
C ASP A 172 13.73 -20.34 10.51
N SER A 173 13.01 -19.62 9.65
CA SER A 173 12.08 -18.59 10.10
C SER A 173 10.93 -19.20 10.90
N LYS A 174 10.69 -18.71 12.13
CA LYS A 174 9.53 -19.14 12.93
C LYS A 174 8.18 -18.84 12.26
N TRP A 175 8.15 -17.93 11.28
CA TRP A 175 6.96 -17.57 10.49
C TRP A 175 6.92 -18.25 9.12
N LYS A 176 7.74 -19.28 8.87
CA LYS A 176 7.85 -19.90 7.54
C LYS A 176 6.50 -20.35 6.98
N ALA A 177 5.68 -21.00 7.80
CA ALA A 177 4.36 -21.50 7.38
C ALA A 177 3.40 -20.35 7.01
N TYR A 178 3.37 -19.29 7.81
CA TYR A 178 2.60 -18.07 7.50
C TYR A 178 3.09 -17.39 6.21
N ILE A 179 4.41 -17.19 6.08
CA ILE A 179 5.01 -16.55 4.90
C ILE A 179 4.75 -17.35 3.62
N ASN A 180 4.71 -18.69 3.70
CA ASN A 180 4.38 -19.55 2.57
C ASN A 180 2.90 -19.43 2.15
N MET A 181 2.01 -19.02 3.04
CA MET A 181 0.59 -18.79 2.75
C MET A 181 0.25 -17.39 2.25
N LEU A 182 1.17 -16.43 2.37
CA LEU A 182 0.98 -15.10 1.78
C LEU A 182 0.85 -15.19 0.24
N PRO A 183 0.07 -14.31 -0.40
CA PRO A 183 -0.06 -14.31 -1.85
C PRO A 183 1.28 -14.10 -2.55
N ARG A 184 1.45 -14.73 -3.71
CA ARG A 184 2.64 -14.57 -4.56
C ARG A 184 2.50 -13.42 -5.56
N GLN A 185 1.27 -13.15 -5.97
CA GLN A 185 0.92 -12.09 -6.91
C GLN A 185 -0.24 -11.28 -6.33
N PHE A 186 -0.37 -10.05 -6.79
CA PHE A 186 -1.37 -9.10 -6.36
C PHE A 186 -2.01 -8.46 -7.57
N SER A 187 -3.26 -8.04 -7.42
CA SER A 187 -3.96 -7.20 -8.41
C SER A 187 -3.84 -5.71 -8.08
N SER A 188 -2.80 -5.33 -7.33
CA SER A 188 -2.41 -3.93 -7.10
C SER A 188 -1.65 -3.38 -8.32
N PRO A 189 -1.74 -2.07 -8.62
CA PRO A 189 -1.01 -1.45 -9.73
C PRO A 189 0.51 -1.66 -9.75
N LEU A 190 1.13 -2.04 -8.63
CA LEU A 190 2.55 -2.45 -8.60
C LEU A 190 2.86 -3.68 -9.49
N TYR A 191 1.85 -4.49 -9.80
CA TYR A 191 1.93 -5.71 -10.61
C TYR A 191 1.31 -5.56 -12.00
N PHE A 192 0.73 -4.39 -12.32
CA PHE A 192 0.09 -4.19 -13.61
C PHE A 192 1.11 -4.24 -14.75
N THR A 193 0.65 -4.77 -15.88
CA THR A 193 1.31 -4.60 -17.17
C THR A 193 1.16 -3.15 -17.64
N ASP A 194 1.92 -2.76 -18.66
CA ASP A 194 1.78 -1.41 -19.24
C ASP A 194 0.37 -1.22 -19.84
N GLU A 195 -0.21 -2.29 -20.40
CA GLU A 195 -1.59 -2.30 -20.90
C GLU A 195 -2.62 -2.09 -19.78
N ASP A 196 -2.46 -2.78 -18.65
CA ASP A 196 -3.36 -2.63 -17.50
C ASP A 196 -3.24 -1.25 -16.86
N MET A 197 -2.03 -0.69 -16.79
CA MET A 197 -1.81 0.69 -16.36
C MET A 197 -2.54 1.68 -17.27
N LEU A 198 -2.46 1.53 -18.59
CA LEU A 198 -3.16 2.41 -19.53
C LEU A 198 -4.68 2.35 -19.39
N LYS A 199 -5.25 1.20 -18.98
CA LYS A 199 -6.69 1.06 -18.70
C LYS A 199 -7.15 1.90 -17.53
N LEU A 200 -6.28 2.38 -16.65
CA LEU A 200 -6.66 3.31 -15.57
C LEU A 200 -7.08 4.68 -16.11
N LYS A 201 -6.59 5.13 -17.28
CA LYS A 201 -6.96 6.43 -17.84
C LYS A 201 -8.49 6.53 -18.07
N PRO A 202 -9.14 7.66 -17.74
CA PRO A 202 -8.56 8.92 -17.28
C PRO A 202 -8.50 9.08 -15.73
N SER A 203 -8.65 8.01 -14.96
CA SER A 203 -8.68 8.06 -13.49
C SER A 203 -7.42 8.74 -12.91
N PRO A 204 -7.56 9.57 -11.86
CA PRO A 204 -6.44 10.08 -11.08
C PRO A 204 -5.49 8.98 -10.57
N VAL A 205 -6.02 7.76 -10.35
CA VAL A 205 -5.25 6.60 -9.90
C VAL A 205 -4.14 6.22 -10.88
N PHE A 206 -4.24 6.58 -12.16
CA PHE A 206 -3.15 6.37 -13.12
C PHE A 206 -1.85 7.10 -12.70
N GLU A 207 -1.96 8.36 -12.27
CA GLU A 207 -0.81 9.14 -11.78
C GLU A 207 -0.30 8.56 -10.46
N GLU A 208 -1.22 8.25 -9.54
CA GLU A 208 -0.91 7.77 -8.19
C GLU A 208 -0.23 6.39 -8.23
N ALA A 209 -0.66 5.51 -9.11
CA ALA A 209 -0.03 4.20 -9.33
C ALA A 209 1.40 4.32 -9.84
N MET A 210 1.68 5.24 -10.78
CA MET A 210 3.05 5.47 -11.27
C MET A 210 3.96 6.04 -10.17
N LEU A 211 3.46 7.00 -9.39
CA LEU A 211 4.21 7.59 -8.27
C LEU A 211 4.46 6.57 -7.16
N PHE A 212 3.50 5.68 -6.90
CA PHE A 212 3.66 4.59 -5.95
C PHE A 212 4.74 3.59 -6.43
N TYR A 213 4.68 3.15 -7.69
CA TYR A 213 5.71 2.29 -8.28
C TYR A 213 7.10 2.92 -8.21
N ARG A 214 7.21 4.21 -8.55
CA ARG A 214 8.45 4.99 -8.48
C ARG A 214 9.00 5.05 -7.05
N THR A 215 8.14 5.21 -6.05
CA THR A 215 8.52 5.25 -4.63
C THR A 215 9.09 3.91 -4.18
N VAL A 216 8.42 2.81 -4.52
CA VAL A 216 8.88 1.44 -4.21
C VAL A 216 10.21 1.13 -4.91
N ALA A 217 10.33 1.50 -6.19
CA ALA A 217 11.58 1.36 -6.95
C ALA A 217 12.73 2.14 -6.29
N ARG A 218 12.49 3.39 -5.85
CA ARG A 218 13.50 4.21 -5.18
C ARG A 218 13.96 3.60 -3.86
N GLN A 219 13.03 3.13 -3.04
CA GLN A 219 13.37 2.46 -1.78
C GLN A 219 14.21 1.19 -2.04
N PHE A 220 13.79 0.34 -2.97
CA PHE A 220 14.55 -0.84 -3.39
C PHE A 220 15.98 -0.46 -3.80
N THR A 221 16.13 0.51 -4.70
CA THR A 221 17.45 0.95 -5.20
C THR A 221 18.34 1.46 -4.06
N VAL A 222 17.82 2.25 -3.12
CA VAL A 222 18.58 2.75 -1.97
C VAL A 222 19.03 1.60 -1.06
N PHE A 223 18.14 0.67 -0.73
CA PHE A 223 18.50 -0.49 0.08
C PHE A 223 19.48 -1.42 -0.65
N PHE A 224 19.29 -1.63 -1.95
CA PHE A 224 20.20 -2.43 -2.77
C PHE A 224 21.62 -1.85 -2.80
N LEU A 225 21.74 -0.53 -2.99
CA LEU A 225 23.04 0.17 -2.92
C LEU A 225 23.69 0.08 -1.53
N THR A 226 22.90 -0.12 -0.48
CA THR A 226 23.41 -0.39 0.87
C THR A 226 23.89 -1.84 1.01
N VAL A 227 23.12 -2.80 0.47
CA VAL A 227 23.47 -4.23 0.45
C VAL A 227 24.75 -4.48 -0.36
N SER A 228 24.94 -3.79 -1.49
CA SER A 228 26.13 -3.98 -2.34
C SER A 228 27.45 -3.56 -1.66
N ARG A 229 27.39 -2.74 -0.60
CA ARG A 229 28.56 -2.38 0.21
C ARG A 229 29.07 -3.53 1.10
N ASN A 230 28.25 -4.55 1.34
CA ASN A 230 28.61 -5.69 2.20
C ASN A 230 29.84 -6.44 1.65
N GLU A 231 29.94 -6.60 0.33
CA GLU A 231 31.07 -7.34 -0.26
C GLU A 231 32.39 -6.57 -0.14
N ALA A 232 32.36 -5.26 -0.40
CA ALA A 232 33.53 -4.40 -0.23
C ALA A 232 34.01 -4.38 1.23
N PHE A 233 33.07 -4.33 2.18
CA PHE A 233 33.35 -4.43 3.60
C PHE A 233 34.02 -5.76 3.97
N GLU A 234 33.50 -6.89 3.50
CA GLU A 234 34.08 -8.21 3.78
C GLU A 234 35.47 -8.40 3.16
N LYS A 235 35.70 -7.89 1.95
CA LYS A 235 37.05 -7.88 1.34
C LYS A 235 38.03 -7.05 2.18
N ALA A 236 37.62 -5.86 2.64
CA ALA A 236 38.46 -5.00 3.48
C ALA A 236 38.79 -5.66 4.83
N ARG A 237 37.80 -6.30 5.48
CA ARG A 237 37.96 -6.99 6.76
C ARG A 237 38.89 -8.19 6.69
N LYS A 238 38.90 -8.93 5.57
CA LYS A 238 39.82 -10.05 5.33
C LYS A 238 41.27 -9.59 5.15
N THR A 239 41.48 -8.46 4.47
CA THR A 239 42.82 -7.92 4.19
C THR A 239 43.43 -7.19 5.39
N SER A 240 42.61 -6.61 6.27
CA SER A 240 43.06 -5.93 7.49
C SER A 240 42.25 -6.35 8.71
N LYS A 241 42.80 -7.27 9.52
CA LYS A 241 42.17 -7.75 10.78
C LYS A 241 41.97 -6.65 11.83
N ASN A 242 42.63 -5.49 11.67
CA ASN A 242 42.55 -4.34 12.58
C ASN A 242 41.82 -3.12 11.96
N SER A 243 41.03 -3.30 10.89
CA SER A 243 40.25 -2.17 10.35
C SER A 243 39.12 -1.83 11.32
N ASN A 244 39.12 -0.59 11.83
CA ASN A 244 38.05 -0.03 12.66
C ASN A 244 36.84 0.40 11.80
N THR A 245 36.65 -0.23 10.64
CA THR A 245 35.63 0.14 9.67
C THR A 245 34.28 -0.36 10.18
N GLU A 246 33.31 0.53 10.25
CA GLU A 246 31.98 0.17 10.70
C GLU A 246 31.26 -0.69 9.64
N PRO A 247 30.57 -1.79 10.02
CA PRO A 247 29.83 -2.60 9.06
C PRO A 247 28.73 -1.78 8.35
N PRO A 248 28.37 -2.06 7.10
CA PRO A 248 27.22 -1.43 6.46
C PRO A 248 25.91 -1.62 7.23
N ILE A 249 24.94 -0.71 7.02
CA ILE A 249 23.67 -0.68 7.77
C ILE A 249 22.91 -2.01 7.72
N LEU A 250 22.82 -2.63 6.54
CA LEU A 250 22.11 -3.88 6.31
C LEU A 250 23.02 -5.12 6.37
N TYR A 251 24.21 -5.00 6.97
CA TYR A 251 25.20 -6.10 6.98
C TYR A 251 24.71 -7.36 7.71
N ASN A 252 23.92 -7.22 8.77
CA ASN A 252 23.40 -8.35 9.55
C ASN A 252 22.13 -8.99 8.95
N THR A 253 21.63 -8.46 7.84
CA THR A 253 20.48 -9.03 7.12
C THR A 253 20.92 -10.22 6.27
N PRO A 254 20.02 -11.14 5.86
CA PRO A 254 20.36 -12.20 4.92
C PRO A 254 20.52 -11.71 3.47
N PHE A 255 20.53 -10.39 3.23
CA PHE A 255 20.55 -9.82 1.89
C PHE A 255 21.93 -9.91 1.24
N THR A 256 21.92 -10.35 -0.01
CA THR A 256 23.05 -10.33 -0.93
C THR A 256 22.64 -9.58 -2.19
N MET A 257 23.62 -9.20 -3.01
CA MET A 257 23.33 -8.60 -4.32
C MET A 257 22.50 -9.50 -5.23
N SER A 258 22.54 -10.82 -5.01
CA SER A 258 21.81 -11.77 -5.84
C SER A 258 20.41 -12.06 -5.31
N ASN A 259 20.21 -12.14 -3.98
CA ASN A 259 18.93 -12.56 -3.39
C ASN A 259 17.98 -11.42 -3.02
N PHE A 260 18.47 -10.19 -2.85
CA PHE A 260 17.64 -9.02 -2.60
C PHE A 260 17.17 -8.43 -3.94
N THR A 261 16.12 -9.04 -4.50
CA THR A 261 15.56 -8.67 -5.80
C THR A 261 14.45 -7.64 -5.68
N PHE A 262 14.17 -6.92 -6.77
CA PHE A 262 13.02 -6.01 -6.81
C PHE A 262 11.71 -6.77 -6.58
N ASP A 263 11.60 -7.99 -7.11
CA ASP A 263 10.42 -8.84 -6.89
C ASP A 263 10.22 -9.21 -5.43
N LEU A 264 11.29 -9.55 -4.69
CA LEU A 264 11.20 -9.82 -3.26
C LEU A 264 10.72 -8.59 -2.49
N TYR A 265 11.32 -7.43 -2.78
CA TYR A 265 10.97 -6.18 -2.08
C TYR A 265 9.53 -5.72 -2.43
N ARG A 266 9.18 -5.71 -3.72
CA ARG A 266 7.82 -5.39 -4.19
C ARG A 266 6.77 -6.32 -3.60
N TRP A 267 7.06 -7.63 -3.55
CA TRP A 267 6.19 -8.62 -2.92
C TRP A 267 5.97 -8.31 -1.44
N ALA A 268 7.03 -8.00 -0.70
CA ALA A 268 6.91 -7.68 0.73
C ALA A 268 6.14 -6.39 0.97
N VAL A 269 6.37 -5.34 0.16
CA VAL A 269 5.60 -4.10 0.21
C VAL A 269 4.12 -4.36 -0.04
N CYS A 270 3.77 -5.18 -1.05
CA CYS A 270 2.37 -5.54 -1.29
C CYS A 270 1.78 -6.37 -0.15
N CYS A 271 2.52 -7.34 0.41
CA CYS A 271 2.06 -8.10 1.58
C CYS A 271 1.72 -7.17 2.74
N VAL A 272 2.63 -6.26 3.09
CA VAL A 272 2.42 -5.28 4.15
C VAL A 272 1.24 -4.37 3.81
N THR A 273 1.27 -3.68 2.68
CA THR A 273 0.25 -2.68 2.33
C THR A 273 -1.17 -3.26 2.32
N THR A 274 -1.33 -4.51 1.90
CA THR A 274 -2.62 -5.18 1.78
C THR A 274 -3.14 -5.82 3.07
N ARG A 275 -2.29 -6.04 4.09
CA ARG A 275 -2.60 -6.86 5.29
C ARG A 275 -2.23 -6.20 6.63
N ILE A 276 -1.63 -5.02 6.59
CA ILE A 276 -1.18 -4.32 7.80
C ILE A 276 -2.36 -4.02 8.71
N ASN A 277 -2.20 -4.37 9.99
CA ASN A 277 -3.08 -3.98 11.07
C ASN A 277 -2.26 -3.23 12.11
N MET A 278 -2.93 -2.38 12.90
CA MET A 278 -2.27 -1.58 13.93
C MET A 278 -2.50 -2.21 15.29
N ILE A 279 -1.43 -2.45 16.05
CA ILE A 279 -1.48 -2.99 17.41
C ILE A 279 -0.80 -2.01 18.39
N PRO A 280 -1.16 -1.99 19.68
CA PRO A 280 -0.45 -1.20 20.68
C PRO A 280 1.01 -1.65 20.80
N SER A 281 1.96 -0.72 20.75
CA SER A 281 3.38 -0.99 20.96
C SER A 281 3.66 -1.38 22.40
N GLU A 282 4.62 -2.28 22.59
CA GLU A 282 5.15 -2.63 23.91
C GLU A 282 6.07 -1.54 24.48
N THR A 283 6.70 -0.75 23.60
CA THR A 283 7.80 0.15 23.98
C THR A 283 7.58 1.61 23.61
N ASP A 284 6.90 1.88 22.49
CA ASP A 284 6.73 3.24 21.99
C ASP A 284 5.49 3.91 22.60
N LYS A 285 5.66 5.19 22.92
CA LYS A 285 4.57 6.08 23.33
C LYS A 285 4.40 7.24 22.34
N THR A 286 3.20 7.81 22.26
CA THR A 286 2.93 9.05 21.54
C THR A 286 3.57 10.24 22.27
N LYS A 287 3.56 11.42 21.63
CA LYS A 287 4.04 12.65 22.29
C LYS A 287 3.22 13.01 23.53
N ASP A 288 1.96 12.57 23.57
CA ASP A 288 1.02 12.81 24.66
C ASP A 288 1.15 11.77 25.79
N GLY A 289 2.05 10.78 25.63
CA GLY A 289 2.32 9.74 26.63
C GLY A 289 1.48 8.48 26.49
N ASP A 290 0.53 8.45 25.55
CA ASP A 290 -0.31 7.29 25.25
C ASP A 290 0.48 6.18 24.56
N VAL A 291 -0.01 4.94 24.61
CA VAL A 291 0.60 3.84 23.86
C VAL A 291 0.51 4.11 22.36
N LYS A 292 1.64 4.05 21.67
CA LYS A 292 1.67 4.26 20.22
C LYS A 292 1.18 3.00 19.52
N LEU A 293 0.26 3.15 18.57
CA LEU A 293 -0.10 2.07 17.66
C LEU A 293 0.99 1.87 16.61
N ILE A 294 1.40 0.63 16.39
CA ILE A 294 2.43 0.23 15.42
C ILE A 294 1.89 -0.82 14.46
N PRO A 295 2.47 -0.92 13.25
CA PRO A 295 2.03 -1.91 12.29
C PRO A 295 2.47 -3.33 12.63
N ALA A 296 1.61 -4.28 12.27
CA ALA A 296 1.87 -5.71 12.32
C ALA A 296 1.17 -6.45 11.18
N LEU A 297 1.77 -7.57 10.78
CA LEU A 297 1.13 -8.64 10.04
C LEU A 297 0.63 -9.69 11.03
N ILE A 298 -0.66 -10.03 10.95
CA ILE A 298 -1.35 -10.83 11.96
C ILE A 298 -1.88 -12.11 11.30
N PRO A 299 -1.16 -13.24 11.42
CA PRO A 299 -1.52 -14.50 10.78
C PRO A 299 -2.94 -14.95 11.14
N VAL A 300 -3.65 -15.57 10.20
CA VAL A 300 -5.06 -16.01 10.29
C VAL A 300 -6.04 -14.84 10.32
N LEU A 301 -5.80 -13.81 11.14
CA LEU A 301 -6.62 -12.61 11.17
C LEU A 301 -6.63 -11.91 9.80
N ASP A 302 -5.47 -11.83 9.16
CA ASP A 302 -5.29 -11.23 7.83
C ASP A 302 -5.82 -12.08 6.65
N MET A 303 -6.45 -13.23 6.94
CA MET A 303 -7.21 -14.02 5.97
C MET A 303 -8.68 -13.60 5.90
N ALA A 304 -9.17 -12.78 6.83
CA ALA A 304 -10.54 -12.27 6.78
C ALA A 304 -10.69 -11.28 5.62
N ASN A 305 -11.67 -11.50 4.74
CA ASN A 305 -11.91 -10.63 3.58
C ASN A 305 -12.74 -9.40 3.94
N HIS A 306 -12.83 -8.46 3.01
CA HIS A 306 -13.60 -7.23 3.18
C HIS A 306 -15.10 -7.44 2.96
N GLU A 307 -15.94 -6.86 3.82
CA GLU A 307 -17.35 -6.58 3.51
C GLU A 307 -17.72 -5.13 3.87
N PHE A 308 -18.63 -4.53 3.09
CA PHE A 308 -19.27 -3.29 3.50
C PHE A 308 -20.25 -3.56 4.62
N VAL A 309 -20.33 -2.61 5.55
CA VAL A 309 -21.19 -2.68 6.71
C VAL A 309 -22.20 -1.55 6.65
N ASN A 310 -23.49 -1.90 6.70
CA ASN A 310 -24.60 -0.94 6.60
C ASN A 310 -24.96 -0.28 7.95
N GLU A 311 -24.49 -0.83 9.07
CA GLU A 311 -24.75 -0.34 10.43
C GLU A 311 -23.46 0.20 11.09
N ILE A 312 -23.62 1.04 12.11
CA ILE A 312 -22.50 1.43 12.98
C ILE A 312 -22.16 0.19 13.82
N ILE A 313 -21.19 -0.61 13.38
CA ILE A 313 -20.70 -1.76 14.16
C ILE A 313 -19.43 -1.32 14.90
N ASP A 314 -19.33 -1.74 16.16
CA ASP A 314 -18.10 -1.77 16.94
C ASP A 314 -16.97 -2.42 16.13
N GLU A 315 -15.72 -2.02 16.39
CA GLU A 315 -14.57 -2.49 15.61
C GLU A 315 -14.47 -4.02 15.65
N ALA A 316 -14.79 -4.69 14.53
CA ALA A 316 -14.72 -6.15 14.39
C ALA A 316 -13.29 -6.70 14.58
N VAL A 317 -12.28 -5.84 14.49
CA VAL A 317 -10.88 -6.16 14.80
C VAL A 317 -10.45 -5.28 15.96
N ALA A 318 -10.06 -5.91 17.06
CA ALA A 318 -9.61 -5.23 18.28
C ALA A 318 -8.32 -5.85 18.82
N PHE A 319 -7.63 -5.12 19.70
CA PHE A 319 -6.52 -5.67 20.47
C PHE A 319 -6.95 -5.79 21.93
N ASN A 320 -6.96 -6.99 22.47
CA ASN A 320 -7.22 -7.24 23.88
C ASN A 320 -5.91 -7.15 24.66
N THR A 321 -5.79 -6.11 25.49
CA THR A 321 -4.59 -5.86 26.29
C THR A 321 -4.43 -6.79 27.48
N GLU A 322 -5.51 -7.41 27.97
CA GLU A 322 -5.46 -8.34 29.10
C GLU A 322 -4.88 -9.69 28.68
N SER A 323 -5.32 -10.21 27.53
CA SER A 323 -4.80 -11.46 26.94
C SER A 323 -3.60 -11.26 26.00
N ASP A 324 -3.22 -10.01 25.72
CA ASP A 324 -2.18 -9.61 24.76
C ASP A 324 -2.37 -10.24 23.36
N THR A 325 -3.61 -10.18 22.88
CA THR A 325 -4.06 -10.79 21.62
C THR A 325 -4.71 -9.78 20.66
N ALA A 326 -4.52 -9.98 19.35
CA ALA A 326 -5.36 -9.33 18.34
C ALA A 326 -6.52 -10.27 17.99
N GLU A 327 -7.73 -9.73 17.96
CA GLU A 327 -8.95 -10.51 17.92
C GLU A 327 -9.88 -10.06 16.80
N ILE A 328 -10.54 -11.04 16.18
CA ILE A 328 -11.73 -10.80 15.37
C ILE A 328 -12.95 -11.10 16.24
N VAL A 329 -13.81 -10.09 16.41
CA VAL A 329 -15.11 -10.21 17.08
C VAL A 329 -16.20 -10.21 16.01
N ALA A 330 -17.09 -11.20 16.07
CA ALA A 330 -18.18 -11.34 15.13
C ALA A 330 -19.12 -10.12 15.19
N ALA A 331 -19.09 -9.30 14.14
CA ALA A 331 -19.89 -8.08 14.02
C ALA A 331 -21.41 -8.35 14.01
N ARG A 332 -21.81 -9.55 13.57
CA ARG A 332 -23.18 -10.03 13.46
C ARG A 332 -23.22 -11.55 13.66
N GLY A 333 -24.41 -12.13 13.62
CA GLY A 333 -24.56 -13.58 13.54
C GLY A 333 -24.09 -14.11 12.16
N TYR A 334 -23.40 -15.25 12.16
CA TYR A 334 -23.01 -15.96 10.95
C TYR A 334 -23.60 -17.37 10.99
N GLU A 335 -24.21 -17.80 9.88
CA GLU A 335 -24.60 -19.20 9.69
C GLU A 335 -23.37 -20.04 9.32
N SER A 336 -23.47 -21.35 9.54
CA SER A 336 -22.45 -22.30 9.06
C SER A 336 -22.26 -22.18 7.54
N ASN A 337 -21.01 -22.34 7.10
CA ASN A 337 -20.54 -22.23 5.72
C ASN A 337 -20.67 -20.82 5.11
N LYS A 338 -20.86 -19.77 5.91
CA LYS A 338 -20.85 -18.39 5.43
C LYS A 338 -19.50 -17.71 5.67
N PRO A 339 -19.06 -16.82 4.75
CA PRO A 339 -17.86 -16.04 4.96
C PRO A 339 -17.95 -15.17 6.22
N VAL A 340 -16.86 -15.14 6.98
CA VAL A 340 -16.64 -14.24 8.11
C VAL A 340 -15.71 -13.13 7.64
N ASN A 341 -16.32 -12.06 7.15
CA ASN A 341 -15.62 -10.89 6.63
C ASN A 341 -15.53 -9.80 7.70
N ILE A 342 -14.62 -8.85 7.48
CA ILE A 342 -14.39 -7.69 8.34
C ILE A 342 -14.46 -6.40 7.54
N PHE A 343 -14.73 -5.29 8.22
CA PHE A 343 -14.65 -3.97 7.60
C PHE A 343 -13.21 -3.45 7.68
N TYR A 344 -12.57 -3.27 6.53
CA TYR A 344 -11.16 -2.81 6.44
C TYR A 344 -10.96 -1.32 6.80
N GLY A 345 -12.05 -0.62 7.11
CA GLY A 345 -12.05 0.82 7.38
C GLY A 345 -12.61 1.64 6.22
N ARG A 346 -12.75 2.94 6.46
CA ARG A 346 -13.34 3.91 5.52
C ARG A 346 -12.33 4.31 4.43
N ARG A 347 -12.11 3.40 3.48
CA ARG A 347 -11.22 3.60 2.33
C ARG A 347 -12.04 3.90 1.08
N SER A 348 -11.54 4.79 0.24
CA SER A 348 -12.03 5.01 -1.11
C SER A 348 -11.73 3.82 -2.03
N ASN A 349 -12.40 3.76 -3.18
CA ASN A 349 -12.13 2.73 -4.19
C ASN A 349 -10.70 2.86 -4.76
N ALA A 350 -10.18 4.08 -4.86
CA ALA A 350 -8.79 4.35 -5.22
C ALA A 350 -7.81 3.74 -4.20
N GLU A 351 -8.05 3.96 -2.90
CA GLU A 351 -7.23 3.38 -1.83
C GLU A 351 -7.34 1.86 -1.79
N HIS A 352 -8.54 1.30 -1.97
CA HIS A 352 -8.74 -0.14 -2.08
C HIS A 352 -7.93 -0.73 -3.25
N LEU A 353 -7.95 -0.10 -4.43
CA LEU A 353 -7.18 -0.60 -5.57
C LEU A 353 -5.66 -0.51 -5.33
N LEU A 354 -5.18 0.65 -4.88
CA LEU A 354 -3.76 0.91 -4.69
C LEU A 354 -3.18 0.05 -3.56
N HIS A 355 -3.88 -0.01 -2.42
CA HIS A 355 -3.35 -0.55 -1.17
C HIS A 355 -3.91 -1.92 -0.79
N ASN A 356 -5.07 -2.34 -1.29
CA ASN A 356 -5.62 -3.68 -1.08
C ASN A 356 -5.61 -4.56 -2.34
N GLY A 357 -5.43 -3.97 -3.53
CA GLY A 357 -5.35 -4.69 -4.79
C GLY A 357 -6.70 -5.17 -5.33
N PHE A 358 -7.82 -4.57 -4.89
CA PHE A 358 -9.15 -4.84 -5.43
C PHE A 358 -10.05 -3.63 -5.25
N VAL A 359 -11.18 -3.56 -5.95
CA VAL A 359 -12.26 -2.61 -5.68
C VAL A 359 -13.49 -3.42 -5.25
N PRO A 360 -13.98 -3.28 -4.00
CA PRO A 360 -15.07 -4.09 -3.51
C PRO A 360 -16.35 -3.94 -4.35
N GLU A 361 -17.16 -5.00 -4.40
CA GLU A 361 -18.49 -4.91 -4.99
C GLU A 361 -19.47 -4.21 -4.04
N GLY A 362 -20.40 -3.43 -4.61
CA GLY A 362 -21.40 -2.69 -3.85
C GLY A 362 -21.09 -1.21 -3.69
N HIS A 363 -21.95 -0.53 -2.91
CA HIS A 363 -21.84 0.91 -2.73
C HIS A 363 -20.85 1.27 -1.62
N ASN A 364 -19.74 1.89 -1.99
CA ASN A 364 -18.78 2.44 -1.04
C ASN A 364 -19.17 3.87 -0.63
N SER A 365 -19.71 4.03 0.58
CA SER A 365 -20.09 5.34 1.12
C SER A 365 -18.88 6.22 1.49
N ALA A 366 -17.70 5.63 1.62
CA ALA A 366 -16.45 6.33 1.88
C ALA A 366 -15.67 6.68 0.60
N ASP A 367 -16.23 6.40 -0.59
CA ASP A 367 -15.56 6.66 -1.86
C ASP A 367 -15.33 8.14 -2.14
N ARG A 368 -14.17 8.45 -2.75
CA ARG A 368 -13.69 9.82 -2.96
C ARG A 368 -13.02 9.95 -4.32
N TYR A 369 -13.14 11.13 -4.90
CA TYR A 369 -12.49 11.50 -6.15
C TYR A 369 -11.44 12.59 -5.91
N LYS A 370 -10.21 12.36 -6.34
CA LYS A 370 -9.11 13.32 -6.23
C LYS A 370 -9.11 14.27 -7.42
N LEU A 371 -9.73 15.44 -7.25
CA LEU A 371 -9.74 16.49 -8.27
C LEU A 371 -8.46 17.31 -8.22
N LYS A 372 -7.62 17.19 -9.25
CA LYS A 372 -6.44 18.04 -9.44
C LYS A 372 -6.81 19.30 -10.22
N ILE A 373 -6.66 20.46 -9.58
CA ILE A 373 -6.83 21.78 -10.19
C ILE A 373 -5.46 22.47 -10.13
N GLY A 374 -4.88 22.76 -11.30
CA GLY A 374 -3.61 23.48 -11.40
C GLY A 374 -3.83 24.87 -12.02
N LEU A 375 -3.12 25.86 -11.51
CA LEU A 375 -2.93 27.15 -12.19
C LEU A 375 -1.62 27.10 -12.97
N PRO A 376 -1.66 27.15 -14.32
CA PRO A 376 -0.43 27.22 -15.11
C PRO A 376 0.38 28.45 -14.73
N ARG A 377 1.69 28.29 -14.52
CA ARG A 377 2.60 29.44 -14.27
C ARG A 377 2.65 30.42 -15.44
N THR A 378 2.27 29.97 -16.63
CA THR A 378 2.15 30.78 -17.85
C THR A 378 0.88 31.63 -17.89
N ASP A 379 -0.02 31.50 -16.91
CA ASP A 379 -1.21 32.34 -16.80
C ASP A 379 -0.80 33.79 -16.52
N LYS A 380 -1.20 34.72 -17.40
CA LYS A 380 -0.88 36.15 -17.27
C LYS A 380 -1.37 36.77 -15.96
N ASN A 381 -2.41 36.17 -15.37
CA ASN A 381 -2.99 36.59 -14.10
C ASN A 381 -2.62 35.63 -12.95
N PHE A 382 -1.55 34.84 -13.09
CA PHE A 382 -1.16 33.84 -12.10
C PHE A 382 -1.05 34.43 -10.70
N GLN A 383 -0.35 35.57 -10.54
CA GLN A 383 -0.15 36.19 -9.22
C GLN A 383 -1.46 36.69 -8.60
N GLN A 384 -2.33 37.32 -9.39
CA GLN A 384 -3.63 37.79 -8.91
C GLN A 384 -4.57 36.63 -8.55
N LYS A 385 -4.63 35.59 -9.40
CA LYS A 385 -5.43 34.38 -9.14
C LYS A 385 -4.91 33.64 -7.92
N HIS A 386 -3.59 33.49 -7.78
CA HIS A 386 -2.95 32.86 -6.64
C HIS A 386 -3.24 33.63 -5.34
N LYS A 387 -3.10 34.96 -5.34
CA LYS A 387 -3.44 35.81 -4.20
C LYS A 387 -4.93 35.71 -3.86
N MET A 388 -5.81 35.78 -4.85
CA MET A 388 -7.26 35.66 -4.64
C MET A 388 -7.63 34.31 -4.01
N ILE A 389 -6.99 33.24 -4.49
CA ILE A 389 -7.16 31.91 -3.93
C ILE A 389 -6.69 31.90 -2.47
N PHE A 390 -5.49 32.40 -2.19
CA PHE A 390 -5.00 32.54 -0.81
C PHE A 390 -5.97 33.34 0.09
N ASP A 391 -6.45 34.48 -0.38
CA ASP A 391 -7.35 35.40 0.34
C ASP A 391 -8.74 34.79 0.60
N LEU A 392 -9.21 33.87 -0.26
CA LEU A 392 -10.46 33.12 -0.08
C LEU A 392 -10.32 31.96 0.94
N GLY A 393 -9.22 31.92 1.69
CA GLY A 393 -8.95 30.89 2.68
C GLY A 393 -8.30 29.64 2.09
N PHE A 394 -7.92 29.63 0.81
CA PHE A 394 -7.19 28.52 0.19
C PHE A 394 -5.68 28.62 0.45
N ALA A 395 -5.29 29.03 1.66
CA ALA A 395 -3.92 29.39 2.02
C ALA A 395 -2.93 28.20 2.08
N GLY A 396 -3.27 26.99 1.60
CA GLY A 396 -2.40 25.80 1.61
C GLY A 396 -1.88 25.35 0.23
N TRP A 397 -2.05 26.17 -0.81
CA TRP A 397 -1.71 25.84 -2.21
C TRP A 397 -0.22 25.53 -2.48
N TYR A 398 0.67 25.83 -1.54
CA TYR A 398 2.11 25.65 -1.70
C TYR A 398 2.62 24.26 -1.27
N GLU A 399 1.83 23.46 -0.53
CA GLU A 399 2.36 22.26 0.16
C GLU A 399 1.59 20.94 -0.08
N SER A 400 0.40 20.94 -0.72
CA SER A 400 -0.39 19.71 -0.93
C SER A 400 -0.97 19.56 -2.35
N ASN A 401 -1.12 18.32 -2.81
CA ASN A 401 -1.75 17.93 -4.09
C ASN A 401 -3.16 17.33 -3.91
N ILE A 402 -3.72 17.36 -2.70
CA ILE A 402 -5.07 16.89 -2.38
C ILE A 402 -5.74 17.93 -1.49
N PHE A 403 -6.94 18.36 -1.88
CA PHE A 403 -7.73 19.30 -1.10
C PHE A 403 -9.19 18.84 -1.03
N MET A 404 -9.77 18.83 0.18
CA MET A 404 -11.20 18.67 0.40
C MET A 404 -11.79 20.03 0.78
N PHE A 405 -12.94 20.39 0.22
CA PHE A 405 -13.50 21.74 0.36
C PHE A 405 -14.97 21.72 0.76
N ASP A 406 -15.35 22.69 1.59
CA ASP A 406 -16.73 23.14 1.77
C ASP A 406 -16.88 24.52 1.11
N LEU A 407 -17.58 24.55 -0.03
CA LEU A 407 -17.79 25.77 -0.83
C LEU A 407 -18.71 26.77 -0.15
N ALA A 408 -19.60 26.33 0.75
CA ALA A 408 -20.63 27.17 1.33
C ALA A 408 -20.10 28.05 2.47
N ASN A 409 -19.15 27.53 3.25
CA ASN A 409 -18.70 28.19 4.48
C ASN A 409 -17.52 29.17 4.27
N ASN A 410 -16.80 29.07 3.16
CA ASN A 410 -15.54 29.80 2.97
C ASN A 410 -15.63 31.00 2.01
N ILE A 411 -16.65 31.08 1.15
CA ILE A 411 -16.78 32.14 0.16
C ILE A 411 -17.90 33.11 0.56
N LYS A 412 -17.52 34.29 1.09
CA LYS A 412 -18.47 35.33 1.56
C LYS A 412 -19.14 36.13 0.44
N SER A 413 -18.56 36.14 -0.77
CA SER A 413 -19.11 36.86 -1.91
C SER A 413 -19.95 35.92 -2.77
N GLU A 414 -21.24 36.21 -2.89
CA GLU A 414 -22.18 35.44 -3.71
C GLU A 414 -21.76 35.37 -5.19
N GLN A 415 -21.21 36.46 -5.75
CA GLN A 415 -20.71 36.48 -7.13
C GLN A 415 -19.52 35.55 -7.33
N ILE A 416 -18.58 35.53 -6.37
CA ILE A 416 -17.42 34.63 -6.41
C ILE A 416 -17.86 33.18 -6.25
N LEU A 417 -18.84 32.93 -5.37
CA LEU A 417 -19.42 31.60 -5.17
C LEU A 417 -20.09 31.09 -6.45
N LEU A 418 -20.91 31.92 -7.11
CA LEU A 418 -21.52 31.58 -8.40
C LEU A 418 -20.48 31.31 -9.50
N ALA A 419 -19.42 32.12 -9.57
CA ALA A 419 -18.33 31.89 -10.52
C ALA A 419 -17.59 30.58 -10.26
N ALA A 420 -17.33 30.25 -8.99
CA ALA A 420 -16.70 29.00 -8.57
C ALA A 420 -17.58 27.78 -8.90
N LEU A 421 -18.88 27.85 -8.63
CA LEU A 421 -19.84 26.78 -8.97
C LEU A 421 -19.93 26.55 -10.48
N LYS A 422 -19.98 27.61 -11.28
CA LYS A 422 -19.95 27.50 -12.75
C LYS A 422 -18.66 26.87 -13.25
N PHE A 423 -17.51 27.30 -12.72
CA PHE A 423 -16.21 26.71 -13.05
C PHE A 423 -16.17 25.21 -12.73
N LEU A 424 -16.59 24.83 -11.51
CA LEU A 424 -16.60 23.44 -11.08
C LEU A 424 -17.57 22.58 -11.89
N LYS A 425 -18.77 23.08 -12.18
CA LYS A 425 -19.76 22.40 -13.03
C LYS A 425 -19.19 22.07 -14.40
N VAL A 426 -18.61 23.07 -15.09
CA VAL A 426 -17.97 22.87 -16.41
C VAL A 426 -16.82 21.87 -16.30
N ARG A 427 -16.04 21.92 -15.21
CA ARG A 427 -14.92 20.99 -14.99
C ARG A 427 -15.40 19.56 -14.78
N PHE A 428 -16.43 19.34 -13.96
CA PHE A 428 -17.01 18.02 -13.73
C PHE A 428 -17.63 17.45 -15.00
N GLU A 429 -18.35 18.26 -15.78
CA GLU A 429 -18.90 17.83 -17.07
C GLU A 429 -17.82 17.43 -18.07
N LEU A 430 -16.71 18.18 -18.13
CA LEU A 430 -15.57 17.81 -18.97
C LEU A 430 -14.95 16.48 -18.52
N LEU A 431 -14.75 16.31 -17.21
CA LEU A 431 -14.19 15.06 -16.66
C LEU A 431 -15.12 13.88 -16.95
N GLU A 432 -16.43 14.01 -16.70
CA GLU A 432 -17.45 13.00 -17.02
C GLU A 432 -17.33 12.54 -18.49
N LYS A 433 -17.23 13.49 -19.43
CA LYS A 433 -17.04 13.19 -20.87
C LYS A 433 -15.74 12.44 -21.16
N THR A 434 -14.66 12.71 -20.43
CA THR A 434 -13.37 12.02 -20.65
C THR A 434 -13.38 10.54 -20.26
N TYR A 435 -14.27 10.11 -19.37
CA TYR A 435 -14.41 8.68 -19.03
C TYR A 435 -14.99 7.88 -20.18
N GLY A 436 -15.84 8.50 -21.00
CA GLY A 436 -16.48 7.86 -22.15
C GLY A 436 -17.24 6.58 -21.76
N GLU A 437 -17.27 5.61 -22.66
CA GLU A 437 -17.84 4.29 -22.39
C GLU A 437 -16.88 3.44 -21.55
N ILE A 438 -17.34 3.02 -20.37
CA ILE A 438 -16.60 2.11 -19.50
C ILE A 438 -16.90 0.68 -19.95
N LYS A 439 -15.88 0.00 -20.46
CA LYS A 439 -15.99 -1.41 -20.89
C LYS A 439 -16.08 -2.35 -19.70
N ALA A 440 -16.89 -3.39 -19.85
CA ALA A 440 -16.98 -4.49 -18.89
C ALA A 440 -15.64 -5.23 -18.79
N GLY A 441 -15.17 -5.49 -17.58
CA GLY A 441 -13.89 -6.15 -17.34
C GLY A 441 -13.93 -7.65 -17.59
N GLN A 442 -12.95 -8.18 -18.31
CA GLN A 442 -12.88 -9.61 -18.67
C GLN A 442 -12.12 -10.44 -17.64
N ASN A 443 -11.24 -9.81 -16.87
CA ASN A 443 -10.46 -10.44 -15.80
C ASN A 443 -10.56 -9.64 -14.48
N SER A 444 -9.97 -10.16 -13.41
CA SER A 444 -10.05 -9.54 -12.08
C SER A 444 -9.54 -8.08 -12.06
N ILE A 445 -8.42 -7.80 -12.73
CA ILE A 445 -7.85 -6.45 -12.81
C ILE A 445 -8.81 -5.51 -13.54
N GLU A 446 -9.33 -5.92 -14.69
CA GLU A 446 -10.24 -5.09 -15.48
C GLU A 446 -11.57 -4.83 -14.76
N LYS A 447 -12.11 -5.83 -14.04
CA LYS A 447 -13.31 -5.65 -13.20
C LYS A 447 -13.07 -4.64 -12.07
N ASN A 448 -11.89 -4.67 -11.45
CA ASN A 448 -11.54 -3.66 -10.45
C ASN A 448 -11.44 -2.26 -11.06
N ILE A 449 -10.83 -2.12 -12.23
CA ILE A 449 -10.74 -0.83 -12.95
C ILE A 449 -12.13 -0.33 -13.37
N GLU A 450 -13.00 -1.22 -13.85
CA GLU A 450 -14.39 -0.91 -14.19
C GLU A 450 -15.14 -0.35 -12.97
N ARG A 451 -15.11 -1.06 -11.83
CA ARG A 451 -15.77 -0.62 -10.59
C ARG A 451 -15.21 0.72 -10.09
N LEU A 452 -13.88 0.91 -10.14
CA LEU A 452 -13.24 2.18 -9.82
C LEU A 452 -13.84 3.31 -10.65
N LYS A 453 -13.83 3.15 -11.98
CA LYS A 453 -14.29 4.19 -12.91
C LYS A 453 -15.79 4.49 -12.77
N LEU A 454 -16.62 3.47 -12.54
CA LEU A 454 -18.04 3.65 -12.28
C LEU A 454 -18.27 4.43 -10.98
N GLY A 455 -17.51 4.12 -9.92
CA GLY A 455 -17.54 4.88 -8.66
C GLY A 455 -17.16 6.35 -8.85
N GLU A 456 -16.05 6.61 -9.55
CA GLU A 456 -15.58 7.95 -9.86
C GLU A 456 -16.60 8.74 -10.70
N LEU A 457 -17.18 8.14 -11.74
CA LEU A 457 -18.21 8.75 -12.57
C LEU A 457 -19.46 9.11 -11.76
N ALA A 458 -19.88 8.21 -10.85
CA ALA A 458 -21.00 8.48 -9.95
C ALA A 458 -20.71 9.66 -8.99
N ILE A 459 -19.47 9.79 -8.50
CA ILE A 459 -19.04 10.95 -7.70
C ILE A 459 -19.10 12.24 -8.52
N LEU A 460 -18.55 12.24 -9.74
CA LEU A 460 -18.55 13.40 -10.63
C LEU A 460 -19.98 13.85 -10.95
N ASN A 461 -20.90 12.92 -11.23
CA ASN A 461 -22.31 13.20 -11.48
C ASN A 461 -22.99 13.83 -10.26
N ARG A 462 -22.77 13.27 -9.06
CA ARG A 462 -23.30 13.87 -7.81
C ARG A 462 -22.74 15.27 -7.58
N ALA A 463 -21.44 15.49 -7.80
CA ALA A 463 -20.79 16.78 -7.62
C ALA A 463 -21.32 17.84 -8.59
N LYS A 464 -21.53 17.47 -9.86
CA LYS A 464 -22.15 18.32 -10.88
C LYS A 464 -23.58 18.72 -10.50
N ASN A 465 -24.42 17.75 -10.14
CA ASN A 465 -25.80 18.00 -9.73
C ASN A 465 -25.85 18.90 -8.49
N TYR A 466 -24.97 18.69 -7.52
CA TYR A 466 -24.84 19.55 -6.35
C TYR A 466 -24.52 21.00 -6.74
N CYS A 467 -23.57 21.22 -7.67
CA CYS A 467 -23.27 22.56 -8.17
C CYS A 467 -24.48 23.21 -8.85
N GLU A 468 -25.26 22.46 -9.63
CA GLU A 468 -26.46 22.97 -10.31
C GLU A 468 -27.58 23.34 -9.34
N GLU A 469 -27.85 22.49 -8.34
CA GLU A 469 -28.86 22.74 -7.33
C GLU A 469 -28.49 23.93 -6.44
N TYR A 470 -27.21 24.02 -6.05
CA TYR A 470 -26.74 25.13 -5.22
C TYR A 470 -26.71 26.46 -5.99
N GLU A 471 -26.33 26.44 -7.28
CA GLU A 471 -26.45 27.61 -8.17
C GLU A 471 -27.92 28.08 -8.28
N LYS A 472 -28.87 27.15 -8.45
CA LYS A 472 -30.31 27.47 -8.50
C LYS A 472 -30.83 28.05 -7.19
N ALA A 473 -30.38 27.52 -6.05
CA ALA A 473 -30.79 27.98 -4.72
C ALA A 473 -30.33 29.42 -4.44
N ILE A 474 -29.11 29.78 -4.87
CA ILE A 474 -28.59 31.15 -4.77
C ILE A 474 -29.39 32.10 -5.67
N LEU A 475 -29.66 31.72 -6.92
CA LEU A 475 -30.37 32.57 -7.88
C LEU A 475 -31.88 32.73 -7.59
N ASN A 476 -32.49 31.78 -6.86
CA ASN A 476 -33.92 31.78 -6.55
C ASN A 476 -34.20 31.44 -5.07
N PRO A 477 -33.95 32.38 -4.14
CA PRO A 477 -34.05 32.13 -2.70
C PRO A 477 -35.49 31.85 -2.18
N THR A 478 -36.53 32.09 -2.99
CA THR A 478 -37.94 31.87 -2.63
C THR A 478 -38.39 30.41 -2.65
N LYS A 479 -37.54 29.48 -3.09
CA LYS A 479 -37.73 28.03 -2.90
C LYS A 479 -36.65 27.51 -1.96
N SER A 480 -36.89 27.59 -0.65
CA SER A 480 -36.02 26.89 0.30
C SER A 480 -36.05 25.39 -0.01
N PRO A 481 -34.90 24.72 -0.20
CA PRO A 481 -34.90 23.27 -0.11
C PRO A 481 -35.25 22.90 1.34
N THR A 482 -36.36 22.21 1.52
CA THR A 482 -36.72 21.60 2.80
C THR A 482 -35.58 20.69 3.25
N LYS A 483 -35.07 20.98 4.45
CA LYS A 483 -33.96 20.37 5.19
C LYS A 483 -32.57 20.93 4.87
N LYS A 484 -32.11 21.85 5.73
CA LYS A 484 -30.69 21.88 6.10
C LYS A 484 -30.30 20.46 6.53
N PRO A 485 -29.27 19.84 5.93
CA PRO A 485 -28.76 18.58 6.44
C PRO A 485 -28.26 18.81 7.86
N THR A 486 -28.78 18.04 8.80
CA THR A 486 -28.23 17.90 10.14
C THR A 486 -26.72 17.67 10.05
N GLU A 487 -25.94 18.48 10.75
CA GLU A 487 -24.54 18.24 11.05
C GLU A 487 -24.41 16.90 11.80
N HIS A 488 -24.25 15.81 11.07
CA HIS A 488 -23.57 14.65 11.65
C HIS A 488 -22.07 14.95 11.61
N VAL A 489 -21.62 15.71 12.60
CA VAL A 489 -20.22 15.68 13.04
C VAL A 489 -19.95 14.27 13.57
N SER A 490 -19.67 13.35 12.65
CA SER A 490 -19.08 12.07 13.00
C SER A 490 -17.65 12.34 13.40
N ARG A 491 -17.40 12.64 14.69
CA ARG A 491 -16.09 12.43 15.30
C ARG A 491 -15.81 10.92 15.30
N SER A 492 -15.46 10.39 14.15
CA SER A 492 -14.74 9.13 14.03
C SER A 492 -13.29 9.48 14.26
N LEU A 493 -12.71 8.96 15.34
CA LEU A 493 -11.27 8.84 15.50
C LEU A 493 -10.78 8.02 14.29
N ALA A 494 -10.34 8.72 13.25
CA ALA A 494 -9.78 8.09 12.08
C ALA A 494 -8.56 7.27 12.54
N LYS A 495 -8.58 5.96 12.29
CA LYS A 495 -7.35 5.21 12.10
C LYS A 495 -6.54 6.02 11.10
N LYS A 496 -5.37 6.52 11.53
CA LYS A 496 -4.37 7.09 10.63
C LYS A 496 -4.02 5.97 9.64
N SER A 497 -4.67 5.99 8.49
CA SER A 497 -4.17 5.34 7.29
C SER A 497 -2.79 5.94 7.04
N ALA A 498 -1.80 5.07 6.88
CA ALA A 498 -0.46 5.43 6.47
C ALA A 498 -0.52 6.12 5.10
N GLU A 499 -0.62 7.44 5.07
CA GLU A 499 -0.32 8.25 3.90
C GLU A 499 1.15 8.71 3.96
N VAL A 500 1.90 8.21 2.98
CA VAL A 500 3.29 8.51 2.54
C VAL A 500 4.43 7.88 3.33
#